data_AF-A0A960K4U5-F1
#
_entry.id   AF-A0A960K4U5-F1
#
_cell.length_a   1.000
_cell.length_b   1.000
_cell.length_c   1.000
_cell.angle_alpha   90.00
_cell.angle_beta   90.00
_cell.angle_gamma   90.00
#
_symmetry.space_group_name_H-M   'P 1'
#
loop_
_entity.id
_entity.type
_entity.pdbx_description
1 polymer ?
#
loop_
_entity_poly.entity_id
_entity_poly.type
_entity_poly.pdbx_seq_one_letter_code
_entity_poly.pdbx_strand_id
1 'polypeptide(L)'
;MTASEAPSPGSSSHVGEVVKLFLRLGCTAFGGPAAHIAMLEDEVVERRRWISREHFLDLVGATSLIPGPNSTEMALHVGFEQAGWRGLIGGGLAFLVPAVASTLVLAILYVRFGTLPAAAPVLAGIQAAVLAVIAGAVWKLGKKALRE
;
A
#
# COMPACT_ATOMS: atom_id res chain seq x y z
N MET A 1 -26.34 15.33 -23.98
CA MET A 1 -25.54 14.15 -24.36
C MET A 1 -24.23 14.65 -24.93
N THR A 2 -23.23 14.88 -24.08
CA THR A 2 -21.85 15.12 -24.50
C THR A 2 -21.04 14.07 -23.78
N ALA A 3 -20.60 13.05 -24.51
CA ALA A 3 -19.70 12.04 -23.99
C ALA A 3 -18.44 12.76 -23.48
N SER A 4 -18.21 12.69 -22.18
CA SER A 4 -16.94 13.09 -21.58
C SER A 4 -15.91 12.08 -22.07
N GLU A 5 -15.08 12.52 -23.01
CA GLU A 5 -14.01 11.72 -23.60
C GLU A 5 -13.10 11.22 -22.47
N ALA A 6 -13.09 9.90 -22.26
CA ALA A 6 -12.18 9.26 -21.33
C ALA A 6 -10.74 9.49 -21.85
N PRO A 7 -9.76 9.80 -20.98
CA PRO A 7 -8.40 10.08 -21.41
C PRO A 7 -7.82 8.87 -22.16
N SER A 8 -7.17 9.12 -23.30
CA SER A 8 -6.56 8.07 -24.13
C SER A 8 -5.48 7.29 -23.35
N PRO A 9 -5.56 5.96 -23.27
CA PRO A 9 -4.56 5.16 -22.57
C PRO A 9 -3.26 5.12 -23.40
N GLY A 10 -2.15 5.63 -22.86
CA GLY A 10 -0.82 5.30 -23.37
C GLY A 10 0.12 6.45 -23.78
N SER A 11 0.19 7.56 -23.04
CA SER A 11 1.37 8.44 -23.15
C SER A 11 2.46 7.99 -22.16
N SER A 12 3.71 7.86 -22.63
CA SER A 12 4.87 7.42 -21.84
C SER A 12 5.12 8.24 -20.55
N SER A 13 4.51 9.43 -20.44
CA SER A 13 4.56 10.28 -19.24
C SER A 13 3.84 9.66 -18.03
N HIS A 14 2.81 8.83 -18.23
CA HIS A 14 1.97 8.33 -17.14
C HIS A 14 2.62 7.15 -16.39
N VAL A 15 3.41 6.30 -17.05
CA VAL A 15 4.06 5.14 -16.40
C VAL A 15 5.03 5.59 -15.31
N GLY A 16 5.85 6.60 -15.59
CA GLY A 16 6.83 7.11 -14.62
C GLY A 16 6.16 7.70 -13.38
N GLU A 17 5.01 8.35 -13.55
CA GLU A 17 4.23 8.92 -12.46
C GLU A 17 3.58 7.83 -11.59
N VAL A 18 2.98 6.82 -12.22
CA VAL A 18 2.44 5.61 -11.57
C VAL A 18 3.52 4.91 -10.76
N VAL A 19 4.67 4.61 -11.37
CA VAL A 19 5.80 3.95 -10.69
C VAL A 19 6.30 4.78 -9.51
N LYS A 20 6.48 6.10 -9.68
CA LYS A 20 6.96 6.97 -8.60
C LYS A 20 5.98 7.03 -7.44
N LEU A 21 4.68 7.11 -7.73
CA LEU A 21 3.63 7.08 -6.71
C LEU A 21 3.67 5.77 -5.94
N PHE A 22 3.57 4.64 -6.66
CA PHE A 22 3.48 3.34 -6.01
C PHE A 22 4.77 2.93 -5.33
N LEU A 23 5.93 3.38 -5.79
CA LEU A 23 7.20 3.23 -5.09
C LEU A 23 7.20 3.99 -3.76
N ARG A 24 6.71 5.25 -3.77
CA ARG A 24 6.58 6.03 -2.53
C ARG A 24 5.62 5.34 -1.58
N LEU A 25 4.44 4.96 -2.06
CA LEU A 25 3.46 4.24 -1.26
C LEU A 25 4.05 2.93 -0.73
N GLY A 26 4.71 2.10 -1.55
CA GLY A 26 5.36 0.87 -1.11
C GLY A 26 6.39 1.07 0.00
N CYS A 27 7.12 2.19 -0.01
CA CYS A 27 8.06 2.56 1.05
C CYS A 27 7.40 3.13 2.32
N THR A 28 6.24 3.78 2.20
CA THR A 28 5.60 4.52 3.32
C THR A 28 4.31 3.88 3.84
N ALA A 29 3.80 2.85 3.16
CA ALA A 29 2.52 2.22 3.46
C ALA A 29 2.65 1.33 4.71
N PHE A 30 2.38 1.92 5.87
CA PHE A 30 2.30 1.24 7.16
C PHE A 30 0.90 1.41 7.76
N GLY A 31 0.45 0.46 8.57
CA GLY A 31 -0.86 0.53 9.25
C GLY A 31 -1.95 -0.38 8.68
N GLY A 32 -1.60 -1.30 7.78
CA GLY A 32 -2.52 -2.34 7.27
C GLY A 32 -3.44 -1.87 6.14
N PRO A 33 -4.34 -2.75 5.66
CA PRO A 33 -5.13 -2.50 4.44
C PRO A 33 -5.97 -1.22 4.49
N ALA A 34 -6.61 -0.92 5.63
CA ALA A 34 -7.42 0.30 5.78
C ALA A 34 -6.58 1.59 5.66
N ALA A 35 -5.38 1.60 6.24
CA ALA A 35 -4.47 2.74 6.10
C ALA A 35 -3.99 2.88 4.66
N HIS A 36 -3.67 1.77 4.00
CA HIS A 36 -3.26 1.78 2.59
C HIS A 36 -4.36 2.30 1.67
N ILE A 37 -5.60 1.83 1.85
CA ILE A 37 -6.77 2.29 1.08
C ILE A 37 -6.98 3.80 1.28
N ALA A 38 -6.90 4.30 2.53
CA ALA A 38 -7.01 5.74 2.80
C ALA A 38 -5.90 6.57 2.13
N MET A 39 -4.66 6.07 2.13
CA MET A 39 -3.53 6.72 1.43
C MET A 39 -3.73 6.71 -0.10
N LEU A 40 -4.30 5.64 -0.64
CA LEU A 40 -4.67 5.54 -2.05
C LEU A 40 -5.80 6.51 -2.40
N GLU A 41 -6.83 6.65 -1.56
CA GLU A 41 -7.93 7.62 -1.77
C GLU A 41 -7.38 9.05 -1.80
N ASP A 42 -6.59 9.46 -0.79
CA ASP A 42 -5.96 10.80 -0.73
C ASP A 42 -5.14 11.10 -1.99
N GLU A 43 -4.31 10.16 -2.45
CA GLU A 43 -3.45 10.46 -3.59
C GLU A 43 -4.19 10.36 -4.94
N VAL A 44 -4.94 9.29 -5.17
CA VAL A 44 -5.52 8.97 -6.48
C VAL A 44 -6.81 9.74 -6.72
N VAL A 45 -7.61 9.98 -5.67
CA VAL A 45 -8.90 10.69 -5.76
C VAL A 45 -8.72 12.18 -5.46
N GLU A 46 -8.12 12.53 -4.33
CA GLU A 46 -8.10 13.95 -3.89
C GLU A 46 -7.00 14.77 -4.57
N ARG A 47 -5.76 14.29 -4.51
CA ARG A 47 -4.59 15.05 -5.01
C ARG A 47 -4.46 15.00 -6.53
N ARG A 48 -4.42 13.80 -7.10
CA ARG A 48 -4.17 13.60 -8.55
C ARG A 48 -5.44 13.58 -9.37
N ARG A 49 -6.59 13.27 -8.75
CA ARG A 49 -7.91 13.18 -9.41
C ARG A 49 -7.89 12.26 -10.63
N TRP A 50 -7.15 11.18 -10.50
CA TRP A 50 -7.03 10.12 -11.49
C TRP A 50 -8.31 9.31 -11.62
N ILE A 51 -9.01 9.15 -10.50
CA ILE A 51 -10.21 8.33 -10.37
C ILE A 51 -11.25 9.12 -9.57
N SER A 52 -12.52 9.02 -9.96
CA SER A 52 -13.62 9.61 -9.17
C SER A 52 -13.82 8.86 -7.86
N ARG A 53 -14.37 9.52 -6.84
CA ARG A 53 -14.63 8.87 -5.56
C ARG A 53 -15.58 7.68 -5.68
N GLU A 54 -16.59 7.79 -6.53
CA GLU A 54 -17.56 6.72 -6.80
C GLU A 54 -16.86 5.49 -7.37
N HIS A 55 -16.05 5.67 -8.42
CA HIS A 55 -15.30 4.58 -9.04
C HIS A 55 -14.27 3.97 -8.08
N PHE A 56 -13.63 4.78 -7.24
CA PHE A 56 -12.74 4.28 -6.20
C PHE A 56 -13.47 3.36 -5.21
N LEU A 57 -14.69 3.73 -4.78
CA LEU A 57 -15.50 2.90 -3.89
C LEU A 57 -15.97 1.61 -4.56
N ASP A 58 -16.33 1.66 -5.84
CA ASP A 58 -16.66 0.47 -6.63
C ASP A 58 -15.48 -0.51 -6.69
N LEU A 59 -14.26 0.00 -6.90
CA LEU A 59 -13.04 -0.80 -6.88
C LEU A 59 -12.74 -1.39 -5.49
N VAL A 60 -12.93 -0.62 -4.42
CA VAL A 60 -12.79 -1.14 -3.04
C VAL A 60 -13.81 -2.26 -2.80
N GLY A 61 -15.05 -2.10 -3.28
CA GLY A 61 -16.06 -3.14 -3.23
C GLY A 61 -15.64 -4.38 -4.00
N ALA A 62 -15.20 -4.23 -5.25
CA ALA A 62 -14.78 -5.32 -6.12
C ALA A 62 -13.59 -6.11 -5.55
N THR A 63 -12.55 -5.41 -5.07
CA THR A 63 -11.36 -6.04 -4.46
C THR A 63 -11.67 -6.72 -3.13
N SER A 64 -12.70 -6.28 -2.40
CA SER A 64 -13.15 -6.96 -1.18
C SER A 64 -13.89 -8.28 -1.43
N LEU A 65 -14.31 -8.55 -2.68
CA LEU A 65 -15.00 -9.79 -3.06
C LEU A 65 -14.03 -10.90 -3.48
N ILE A 66 -12.81 -10.55 -3.86
CA ILE A 66 -11.80 -11.49 -4.37
C ILE A 66 -10.82 -11.82 -3.22
N PRO A 67 -10.36 -13.07 -3.09
CA PRO A 67 -9.35 -13.39 -2.10
C PRO A 67 -8.01 -12.74 -2.47
N GLY A 68 -7.59 -11.75 -1.69
CA GLY A 68 -6.33 -11.07 -1.90
C GLY A 68 -6.10 -9.92 -0.93
N PRO A 69 -4.90 -9.33 -0.92
CA PRO A 69 -4.67 -8.08 -0.21
C PRO A 69 -5.26 -6.91 -1.03
N ASN A 70 -6.42 -6.39 -0.62
CA ASN A 70 -7.15 -5.33 -1.34
C ASN A 70 -6.26 -4.15 -1.74
N SER A 71 -5.32 -3.72 -0.88
CA SER A 71 -4.42 -2.60 -1.19
C SER A 71 -3.53 -2.83 -2.41
N THR A 72 -3.10 -4.08 -2.63
CA THR A 72 -2.27 -4.44 -3.80
C THR A 72 -3.13 -4.53 -5.05
N GLU A 73 -4.32 -5.11 -4.96
CA GLU A 73 -5.25 -5.19 -6.09
C GLU A 73 -5.69 -3.81 -6.55
N MET A 74 -5.99 -2.91 -5.61
CA MET A 74 -6.25 -1.50 -5.90
C MET A 74 -5.06 -0.85 -6.61
N ALA A 75 -3.83 -1.02 -6.11
CA ALA A 75 -2.64 -0.46 -6.75
C ALA A 75 -2.44 -0.98 -8.19
N LEU A 76 -2.68 -2.27 -8.43
CA LEU A 76 -2.61 -2.88 -9.76
C LEU A 76 -3.67 -2.33 -10.71
N HIS A 77 -4.91 -2.17 -10.23
CA HIS A 77 -6.02 -1.66 -11.03
C HIS A 77 -5.84 -0.19 -11.39
N VAL A 78 -5.48 0.65 -10.40
CA VAL A 78 -5.15 2.07 -10.63
C VAL A 78 -3.96 2.20 -11.59
N GLY A 79 -2.92 1.37 -11.43
CA GLY A 79 -1.80 1.34 -12.34
C GLY A 79 -2.20 0.95 -13.77
N PHE A 80 -3.12 0.00 -13.91
CA PHE A 80 -3.68 -0.41 -15.20
C PHE A 80 -4.48 0.70 -15.87
N GLU A 81 -5.38 1.37 -15.14
CA GLU A 81 -6.19 2.45 -15.70
C GLU A 81 -5.34 3.62 -16.18
N GLN A 82 -4.27 3.94 -15.44
CA GLN A 82 -3.44 5.11 -15.75
C GLN A 82 -2.39 4.88 -16.83
N ALA A 83 -1.84 3.67 -16.95
CA ALA A 83 -0.78 3.42 -17.94
C ALA A 83 -0.82 2.02 -18.57
N GLY A 84 -2.00 1.40 -18.60
CA GLY A 84 -2.24 0.09 -19.20
C GLY A 84 -1.39 -1.01 -18.56
N TRP A 85 -1.02 -2.01 -19.35
CA TRP A 85 -0.24 -3.16 -18.88
C TRP A 85 1.11 -2.76 -18.25
N ARG A 86 1.72 -1.67 -18.75
CA ARG A 86 2.99 -1.15 -18.24
C ARG A 86 2.82 -0.51 -16.86
N GLY A 87 1.71 0.19 -16.63
CA GLY A 87 1.36 0.74 -15.34
C GLY A 87 0.95 -0.34 -14.32
N LEU A 88 0.25 -1.39 -14.77
CA LEU A 88 -0.07 -2.54 -13.92
C LEU A 88 1.20 -3.21 -13.41
N ILE A 89 2.10 -3.62 -14.31
CA ILE A 89 3.34 -4.31 -13.92
C ILE A 89 4.27 -3.35 -13.17
N GLY A 90 4.50 -2.16 -13.72
CA GLY A 90 5.42 -1.18 -13.14
C GLY A 90 4.95 -0.66 -11.78
N GLY A 91 3.68 -0.28 -11.67
CA GLY A 91 3.07 0.17 -10.42
C GLY A 91 2.97 -0.94 -9.38
N GLY A 92 2.55 -2.14 -9.78
CA GLY A 92 2.49 -3.31 -8.91
C GLY A 92 3.86 -3.68 -8.33
N LEU A 93 4.89 -3.78 -9.17
CA LEU A 93 6.26 -4.02 -8.71
C LEU A 93 6.79 -2.88 -7.84
N ALA A 94 6.52 -1.63 -8.22
CA ALA A 94 6.93 -0.47 -7.42
C ALA A 94 6.28 -0.48 -6.02
N PHE A 95 5.04 -0.95 -5.90
CA PHE A 95 4.36 -1.11 -4.61
C PHE A 95 4.93 -2.30 -3.81
N LEU A 96 5.18 -3.43 -4.46
CA LEU A 96 5.54 -4.69 -3.80
C LEU A 96 7.03 -4.79 -3.44
N VAL A 97 7.92 -4.38 -4.34
CA VAL A 97 9.38 -4.56 -4.22
C VAL A 97 9.94 -3.93 -2.94
N PRO A 98 9.57 -2.70 -2.51
CA PRO A 98 10.08 -2.13 -1.27
C PRO A 98 9.74 -2.95 -0.02
N ALA A 99 8.52 -3.49 0.04
CA ALA A 99 8.07 -4.33 1.15
C ALA A 99 8.83 -5.65 1.20
N VAL A 100 9.00 -6.30 0.04
CA VAL A 100 9.78 -7.55 -0.08
C VAL A 100 11.26 -7.30 0.24
N ALA A 101 11.85 -6.26 -0.33
CA ALA A 101 13.26 -5.92 -0.14
C ALA A 101 13.57 -5.58 1.32
N SER A 102 12.75 -4.74 1.96
CA SER A 102 12.93 -4.39 3.38
C SER A 102 12.85 -5.62 4.29
N THR A 103 11.85 -6.47 4.07
CA THR A 103 11.69 -7.73 4.82
C THR A 103 12.88 -8.66 4.61
N LEU A 104 13.33 -8.82 3.37
CA LEU A 104 14.47 -9.67 3.02
C LEU A 104 15.77 -9.16 3.66
N VAL A 105 16.03 -7.85 3.60
CA VAL A 105 17.19 -7.23 4.24
C VAL A 105 17.18 -7.48 5.74
N LEU A 106 16.05 -7.26 6.42
CA LEU A 106 15.92 -7.52 7.85
C LEU A 106 16.10 -9.01 8.18
N ALA A 107 15.58 -9.91 7.35
CA ALA A 107 15.76 -11.35 7.52
C ALA A 107 17.24 -11.76 7.38
N ILE A 108 17.95 -11.24 6.37
CA ILE A 108 19.39 -11.49 6.20
C ILE A 108 20.18 -10.97 7.41
N LEU A 109 19.88 -9.75 7.87
CA LEU A 109 20.52 -9.17 9.05
C LEU A 109 20.27 -10.01 10.30
N TYR A 110 19.04 -10.48 10.48
CA TYR A 110 18.67 -11.34 11.61
C TYR A 110 19.42 -12.68 11.57
N VAL A 111 19.47 -13.36 10.43
CA VAL A 111 20.19 -14.64 10.28
C VAL A 111 21.70 -14.45 10.48
N ARG A 112 22.26 -13.33 10.03
CA ARG A 112 23.71 -13.09 10.10
C ARG A 112 24.19 -12.62 11.48
N PHE A 113 23.39 -11.82 12.17
CA PHE A 113 23.81 -11.10 13.38
C PHE A 113 22.96 -11.41 14.61
N GLY A 114 21.82 -12.09 14.48
CA GLY A 114 20.86 -12.31 15.57
C GLY A 114 21.39 -13.21 16.69
N THR A 115 22.43 -14.02 16.44
CA THR A 115 23.05 -14.88 17.47
C THR A 115 24.16 -14.17 18.26
N LEU A 116 24.50 -12.92 17.91
CA LEU A 116 25.49 -12.16 18.66
C LEU A 116 24.93 -11.79 20.05
N PRO A 117 25.73 -11.86 21.13
CA PRO A 117 25.28 -11.46 22.47
C PRO A 117 24.75 -10.02 22.53
N ALA A 118 25.31 -9.13 21.70
CA ALA A 118 24.87 -7.74 21.58
C ALA A 118 23.52 -7.58 20.85
N ALA A 119 23.06 -8.57 20.08
CA ALA A 119 21.78 -8.52 19.39
C ALA A 119 20.61 -8.78 20.33
N ALA A 120 20.81 -9.56 21.40
CA ALA A 120 19.76 -9.89 22.38
C ALA A 120 19.05 -8.66 22.98
N PRO A 121 19.75 -7.65 23.54
CA PRO A 121 19.08 -6.46 24.07
C PRO A 121 18.39 -5.61 22.99
N VAL A 122 18.96 -5.55 21.77
CA VAL A 122 18.36 -4.83 20.64
C VAL A 122 17.04 -5.49 20.22
N LEU A 123 17.04 -6.82 20.05
CA LEU A 123 15.85 -7.58 19.68
C LEU A 123 14.77 -7.49 20.77
N ALA A 124 15.15 -7.54 22.05
CA ALA A 124 14.22 -7.34 23.16
C ALA A 124 13.58 -5.94 23.13
N GLY A 125 14.36 -4.89 22.82
CA GLY A 125 13.85 -3.54 22.62
C GLY A 125 12.86 -3.44 21.45
N ILE A 126 13.17 -4.09 20.32
CA ILE A 126 12.26 -4.17 19.17
C ILE A 126 10.96 -4.89 19.54
N GLN A 127 11.03 -6.01 20.25
CA GLN A 127 9.84 -6.74 20.71
C GLN A 127 8.96 -5.87 21.61
N ALA A 128 9.55 -5.14 22.56
CA ALA A 128 8.81 -4.22 23.42
C ALA A 128 8.12 -3.10 22.62
N ALA A 129 8.81 -2.53 21.62
CA ALA A 129 8.23 -1.53 20.73
C ALA A 129 7.06 -2.09 19.90
N VAL A 130 7.22 -3.28 19.32
CA VAL A 130 6.16 -3.97 18.58
C VAL A 130 4.94 -4.23 19.47
N LEU A 131 5.16 -4.68 20.71
CA LEU A 131 4.09 -4.91 21.67
C LEU A 131 3.31 -3.63 21.97
N ALA A 132 4.00 -2.50 22.16
CA ALA A 132 3.37 -1.20 22.38
C ALA A 132 2.52 -0.75 21.18
N VAL A 133 3.01 -0.97 19.95
CA VAL A 133 2.26 -0.66 18.72
C VAL A 133 1.00 -1.52 18.60
N ILE A 134 1.12 -2.83 18.83
CA ILE A 134 -0.02 -3.77 18.80
C ILE A 134 -1.05 -3.38 19.87
N ALA A 135 -0.61 -3.13 21.10
CA ALA A 135 -1.49 -2.70 22.18
C ALA A 135 -2.23 -1.40 21.83
N GLY A 136 -1.53 -0.42 21.25
CA GLY A 136 -2.14 0.82 20.76
C GLY A 136 -3.17 0.59 19.65
N ALA A 137 -2.88 -0.31 18.71
CA ALA A 137 -3.82 -0.69 17.65
C ALA A 137 -5.08 -1.37 18.21
N VAL A 138 -4.91 -2.35 19.11
CA VAL A 138 -6.02 -3.05 19.79
C VAL A 138 -6.87 -2.08 20.59
N TRP A 139 -6.25 -1.16 21.34
CA TRP A 139 -6.97 -0.15 22.11
C TRP A 139 -7.81 0.77 21.22
N LYS A 140 -7.25 1.21 20.08
CA LYS A 140 -7.96 2.06 19.12
C LYS A 140 -9.12 1.33 18.46
N LEU A 141 -8.93 0.07 18.05
CA LEU A 141 -10.00 -0.75 17.48
C LEU A 141 -11.10 -1.04 18.51
N GLY A 142 -10.73 -1.43 19.74
CA GLY A 142 -11.68 -1.74 20.81
C GLY A 142 -12.54 -0.54 21.20
N LYS A 143 -11.97 0.66 21.31
CA LYS A 143 -12.74 1.89 21.53
C LYS A 143 -13.74 2.19 20.42
N LYS A 144 -13.40 1.87 19.17
CA LYS A 144 -14.30 2.09 18.03
C LYS A 144 -15.45 1.07 18.04
N ALA A 145 -15.13 -0.20 18.30
CA ALA A 145 -16.11 -1.28 18.36
C ALA A 145 -17.10 -1.15 19.54
N LEU A 146 -16.71 -0.51 20.64
CA LEU A 146 -17.60 -0.27 21.80
C LEU A 146 -18.47 0.99 21.68
N ARG A 147 -18.25 1.80 20.64
CA ARG A 147 -18.95 3.09 20.44
C ARG A 147 -19.97 3.03 19.30
N GLU A 148 -19.97 1.95 18.53
CA GLU A 148 -21.02 1.56 17.58
C GLU A 148 -21.90 0.48 18.23
#